data_AF-A0A7W1L9Q2-F1
#
_entry.id   AF-A0A7W1L9Q2-F1
#
_cell.length_a   1.000
_cell.length_b   1.000
_cell.length_c   1.000
_cell.angle_alpha   90.00
_cell.angle_beta   90.00
_cell.angle_gamma   90.00
#
_symmetry.space_group_name_H-M   'P 1'
#
loop_
_entity.id
_entity.type
_entity.pdbx_description
1 polymer ?
#
loop_
_entity_poly.entity_id
_entity_poly.type
_entity_poly.pdbx_seq_one_letter_code
_entity_poly.pdbx_strand_id
1 'polypeptide(L)'
;MGRVEAQNRGAFGQFVQSIEREITTAIEEAESNLKNFIADAIIERERLDVTLPGTRPREGHLHLLTILRQKIEDIFVSMGYSIEDDREIETDYYNFDALNIPEGHPARESQDTFYTTNGFALRSQTSTVQIRAMERHGV
;
A
#
# COMPACT_ATOMS: atom_id res chain seq x y z
N MET A 1 -65.83 -32.08 12.84
CA MET A 1 -67.13 -31.42 13.07
C MET A 1 -68.36 -32.32 12.93
N GLY A 2 -68.27 -33.54 12.35
CA GLY A 2 -69.44 -34.38 12.05
C GLY A 2 -70.23 -34.96 13.24
N ARG A 3 -69.74 -34.83 14.49
CA ARG A 3 -70.37 -35.38 15.71
C ARG A 3 -71.04 -34.33 16.62
N VAL A 4 -71.05 -33.04 16.25
CA VAL A 4 -71.68 -31.96 17.04
C VAL A 4 -73.09 -31.67 16.50
N GLU A 5 -74.06 -31.36 17.36
CA GLU A 5 -75.43 -31.00 16.96
C GLU A 5 -75.45 -29.73 16.09
N ALA A 6 -76.34 -29.70 15.08
CA ALA A 6 -76.34 -28.68 14.04
C ALA A 6 -76.44 -27.23 14.57
N GLN A 7 -77.19 -27.01 15.65
CA GLN A 7 -77.34 -25.70 16.30
C GLN A 7 -76.06 -25.21 17.00
N ASN A 8 -75.19 -26.13 17.47
CA ASN A 8 -73.99 -25.80 18.25
C ASN A 8 -72.68 -25.86 17.43
N ARG A 9 -72.75 -26.27 16.15
CA ARG A 9 -71.57 -26.36 15.26
C ARG A 9 -70.87 -25.03 15.04
N GLY A 10 -71.60 -23.92 14.98
CA GLY A 10 -71.03 -22.58 14.77
C GLY A 10 -70.17 -22.12 15.95
N ALA A 11 -70.72 -22.21 17.17
CA ALA A 11 -70.01 -21.85 18.40
C ALA A 11 -68.81 -22.77 18.68
N PHE A 12 -68.97 -24.08 18.45
CA PHE A 12 -67.88 -25.04 18.58
C PHE A 12 -66.77 -24.82 17.53
N GLY A 13 -67.12 -24.44 16.30
CA GLY A 13 -66.15 -24.09 15.27
C GLY A 13 -65.34 -22.84 15.61
N GLN A 14 -66.00 -21.79 16.15
CA GLN A 14 -65.32 -20.60 16.64
C GLN A 14 -64.36 -20.91 17.80
N PHE A 15 -64.76 -21.78 18.73
CA PHE A 15 -63.93 -22.23 19.84
C PHE A 15 -62.70 -23.04 19.39
N VAL A 16 -62.87 -23.95 18.43
CA VAL A 16 -61.72 -24.68 17.85
C VAL A 16 -60.79 -23.72 17.11
N GLN A 17 -61.33 -22.76 16.34
CA GLN A 17 -60.53 -21.79 15.62
C GLN A 17 -59.75 -20.85 16.56
N SER A 18 -60.33 -20.48 17.72
CA SER A 18 -59.62 -19.67 18.71
C SER A 18 -58.47 -20.44 19.35
N ILE A 19 -58.68 -21.72 19.69
CA ILE A 19 -57.62 -22.58 20.25
C ILE A 19 -56.52 -22.82 19.20
N GLU A 20 -56.88 -23.09 17.94
CA GLU A 20 -55.91 -23.28 16.86
C GLU A 20 -55.06 -22.04 16.66
N ARG A 21 -55.66 -20.85 16.69
CA ARG A 21 -54.92 -19.58 16.63
C ARG A 21 -54.00 -19.41 17.82
N GLU A 22 -54.48 -19.66 19.04
CA GLU A 22 -53.66 -19.55 20.26
C GLU A 22 -52.43 -20.47 20.22
N ILE A 23 -52.62 -21.72 19.79
CA ILE A 23 -51.52 -22.69 19.63
C ILE A 23 -50.56 -22.24 18.53
N THR A 24 -51.08 -21.79 17.38
CA THR A 24 -50.25 -21.36 16.25
C THR A 24 -49.41 -20.14 16.64
N THR A 25 -50.03 -19.14 17.28
CA THR A 25 -49.31 -17.97 17.80
C THR A 25 -48.24 -18.36 18.82
N ALA A 26 -48.54 -19.27 19.76
CA ALA A 26 -47.56 -19.73 20.73
C ALA A 26 -46.37 -20.47 20.08
N ILE A 27 -46.62 -21.24 19.01
CA ILE A 27 -45.56 -21.89 18.23
C ILE A 27 -44.72 -20.86 17.49
N GLU A 28 -45.34 -19.89 16.81
CA GLU A 28 -44.65 -18.82 16.09
C GLU A 28 -43.78 -17.97 17.02
N GLU A 29 -44.29 -17.63 18.21
CA GLU A 29 -43.52 -16.92 19.24
C GLU A 29 -42.35 -17.76 19.74
N ALA A 30 -42.55 -19.05 20.02
CA ALA A 30 -41.48 -19.95 20.45
C ALA A 30 -40.40 -20.10 19.38
N GLU A 31 -40.79 -20.26 18.11
CA GLU A 31 -39.85 -20.31 16.99
C GLU A 31 -39.06 -19.02 16.82
N SER A 32 -39.72 -17.86 16.93
CA SER A 32 -39.07 -16.55 16.83
C SER A 32 -38.05 -16.36 17.96
N ASN A 33 -38.43 -16.68 19.19
CA ASN A 33 -37.54 -16.59 20.35
C ASN A 33 -36.33 -17.52 20.20
N LEU A 34 -36.54 -18.74 19.73
CA LEU A 34 -35.44 -19.69 19.50
C LEU A 34 -34.50 -19.20 18.39
N LYS A 35 -35.03 -18.64 17.31
CA LYS A 35 -34.21 -18.06 16.23
C LYS A 35 -33.36 -16.89 16.73
N ASN A 36 -33.93 -15.99 17.52
CA ASN A 36 -33.20 -14.86 18.11
C ASN A 36 -32.11 -15.35 19.06
N PHE A 37 -32.44 -16.31 19.93
CA PHE A 37 -31.47 -16.92 20.85
C PHE A 37 -30.29 -17.56 20.10
N ILE A 38 -30.55 -18.29 19.02
CA ILE A 38 -29.50 -18.90 18.19
C ILE A 38 -28.64 -17.81 17.53
N ALA A 39 -29.27 -16.76 16.98
CA ALA A 39 -28.55 -15.65 16.35
C ALA A 39 -27.62 -14.93 17.33
N ASP A 40 -28.11 -14.60 18.53
CA ASP A 40 -27.34 -13.95 19.59
C ASP A 40 -26.17 -14.84 20.04
N ALA A 41 -26.40 -16.15 20.17
CA ALA A 41 -25.36 -17.11 20.53
C ALA A 41 -24.26 -17.22 19.46
N ILE A 42 -24.61 -17.13 18.16
CA ILE A 42 -23.63 -17.11 17.06
C ILE A 42 -22.82 -15.82 17.13
N ILE A 43 -23.47 -14.67 17.27
CA ILE A 43 -22.80 -13.36 17.36
C ILE A 43 -21.79 -13.35 18.50
N GLU A 44 -22.18 -13.84 19.69
CA GLU A 44 -21.29 -13.78 20.84
C GLU A 44 -20.14 -14.79 20.76
N ARG A 45 -20.35 -15.93 20.08
CA ARG A 45 -19.29 -16.89 19.78
C ARG A 45 -18.30 -16.36 18.73
N GLU A 46 -18.79 -15.62 17.74
CA GLU A 46 -17.99 -15.08 16.64
C GLU A 46 -17.47 -13.66 16.92
N ARG A 47 -17.72 -13.15 18.12
CA ARG A 47 -17.23 -11.86 18.58
C ARG A 47 -15.71 -11.84 18.52
N LEU A 48 -15.18 -11.04 17.60
CA LEU A 48 -13.75 -10.91 17.37
C LEU A 48 -13.26 -9.53 17.82
N ASP A 49 -12.03 -9.47 18.29
CA ASP A 49 -11.36 -8.19 18.57
C ASP A 49 -10.75 -7.63 17.27
N VAL A 50 -11.44 -6.64 16.69
CA VAL A 50 -11.04 -5.98 15.45
C VAL A 50 -9.75 -5.15 15.57
N THR A 51 -9.24 -4.95 16.79
CA THR A 51 -7.97 -4.23 17.03
C THR A 51 -6.75 -5.14 16.97
N LEU A 52 -6.95 -6.46 16.97
CA LEU A 52 -5.84 -7.41 16.90
C LEU A 52 -5.06 -7.24 15.58
N PRO A 53 -3.71 -7.24 15.65
CA PRO A 53 -2.90 -7.16 14.45
C PRO A 53 -3.09 -8.44 13.61
N GLY A 54 -3.67 -8.26 12.42
CA GLY A 54 -3.76 -9.32 11.42
C GLY A 54 -2.40 -9.69 10.83
N THR A 55 -2.34 -10.79 10.09
CA THR A 55 -1.17 -11.19 9.32
C THR A 55 -0.96 -10.24 8.13
N ARG A 56 0.01 -9.34 8.24
CA ARG A 56 0.37 -8.40 7.17
C ARG A 56 1.69 -8.79 6.51
N PRO A 57 1.82 -8.64 5.17
CA PRO A 57 3.13 -8.72 4.55
C PRO A 57 4.03 -7.61 5.10
N ARG A 58 5.34 -7.87 5.17
CA ARG A 58 6.31 -6.84 5.58
C ARG A 58 6.45 -5.83 4.45
N GLU A 59 6.21 -4.56 4.75
CA GLU A 59 6.45 -3.48 3.80
C GLU A 59 7.96 -3.21 3.66
N GLY A 60 8.38 -3.00 2.41
CA GLY A 60 9.72 -2.51 2.09
C GLY A 60 9.84 -1.02 2.37
N HIS A 61 11.07 -0.54 2.45
CA HIS A 61 11.36 0.88 2.66
C HIS A 61 12.41 1.32 1.66
N LEU A 62 12.36 2.59 1.26
CA LEU A 62 13.42 3.19 0.45
C LEU A 62 14.69 3.36 1.29
N HIS A 63 15.84 3.23 0.65
CA HIS A 63 17.12 3.52 1.29
C HIS A 63 17.20 5.00 1.66
N LEU A 64 17.86 5.32 2.78
CA LEU A 64 17.95 6.71 3.27
C LEU A 64 18.55 7.67 2.24
N LEU A 65 19.56 7.21 1.49
CA LEU A 65 20.15 8.01 0.41
C LEU A 65 19.16 8.29 -0.72
N THR A 66 18.28 7.34 -1.05
CA THR A 66 17.24 7.55 -2.06
C THR A 66 16.24 8.60 -1.61
N ILE A 67 15.79 8.51 -0.36
CA ILE A 67 14.85 9.48 0.23
C ILE A 67 15.48 10.88 0.25
N LEU A 68 16.74 10.98 0.66
CA LEU A 68 17.45 12.26 0.71
C LEU A 68 17.66 12.84 -0.69
N ARG A 69 18.09 12.01 -1.64
CA ARG A 69 18.30 12.40 -3.03
C ARG A 69 17.01 12.95 -3.65
N GLN A 70 15.90 12.22 -3.52
CA GLN A 70 14.59 12.65 -4.02
C GLN A 70 14.13 13.98 -3.41
N LYS A 71 14.31 14.17 -2.10
CA LYS A 71 13.98 15.44 -1.44
C LYS A 71 14.80 16.62 -1.99
N ILE A 72 16.08 16.41 -2.27
CA ILE A 72 16.93 17.45 -2.86
C ILE A 72 16.50 17.72 -4.30
N GLU A 73 16.28 16.66 -5.09
CA GLU A 73 15.78 16.73 -6.47
C GLU A 73 14.46 17.54 -6.54
N ASP A 74 13.49 17.24 -5.68
CA ASP A 74 12.18 17.92 -5.64
C ASP A 74 12.32 19.44 -5.42
N ILE A 75 13.25 19.87 -4.57
CA ILE A 75 13.52 21.29 -4.32
C ILE A 75 14.01 21.97 -5.61
N PHE A 76 15.01 21.40 -6.29
CA PHE A 76 15.57 22.01 -7.50
C PHE A 76 14.62 21.94 -8.69
N VAL A 77 13.87 20.84 -8.85
CA VAL A 77 12.84 20.73 -9.89
C VAL A 77 11.76 21.78 -9.69
N SER A 78 11.35 22.07 -8.44
CA SER A 78 10.39 23.14 -8.16
C SER A 78 10.87 24.54 -8.57
N MET A 79 12.19 24.73 -8.67
CA MET A 79 12.83 25.97 -9.13
C MET A 79 13.04 26.01 -10.65
N GLY A 80 12.66 24.96 -11.38
CA GLY A 80 12.79 24.85 -12.83
C GLY A 80 14.09 24.21 -13.33
N TYR A 81 14.89 23.59 -12.46
CA TYR A 81 16.05 22.80 -12.88
C TYR A 81 15.61 21.44 -13.46
N SER A 82 16.38 20.91 -14.40
CA SER A 82 16.25 19.52 -14.88
C SER A 82 17.23 18.59 -14.16
N ILE A 83 16.84 17.33 -14.03
CA ILE A 83 17.70 16.28 -13.48
C ILE A 83 18.44 15.62 -14.66
N GLU A 84 19.77 15.59 -14.59
CA GLU A 84 20.63 14.91 -15.55
C GLU A 84 21.40 13.80 -14.85
N ASP A 85 21.41 12.60 -15.44
CA ASP A 85 22.23 11.48 -15.00
C ASP A 85 22.95 10.87 -16.21
N ASP A 86 24.16 10.38 -15.98
CA ASP A 86 25.02 9.79 -17.01
C ASP A 86 25.95 8.76 -16.36
N ARG A 87 26.79 8.14 -17.18
CA ARG A 87 27.73 7.08 -16.81
C ARG A 87 28.56 7.39 -15.55
N GLU A 88 28.85 6.34 -14.80
CA GLU A 88 29.77 6.39 -13.64
C GLU A 88 31.22 6.14 -14.02
N ILE A 89 31.47 5.46 -15.15
CA ILE A 89 32.80 5.22 -15.69
C ILE A 89 33.04 6.23 -16.81
N GLU A 90 34.11 7.01 -16.66
CA GLU A 90 34.45 8.13 -17.51
C GLU A 90 35.86 8.06 -18.09
N THR A 91 36.12 8.91 -19.08
CA THR A 91 37.48 9.19 -19.54
C THR A 91 38.11 10.30 -18.70
N ASP A 92 39.44 10.33 -18.65
CA ASP A 92 40.20 11.38 -17.95
C ASP A 92 39.85 12.78 -18.46
N TYR A 93 39.52 12.88 -19.75
CA TYR A 93 39.07 14.13 -20.34
C TYR A 93 37.84 14.69 -19.62
N TYR A 94 36.78 13.90 -19.46
CA TYR A 94 35.54 14.37 -18.82
C TYR A 94 35.69 14.48 -17.31
N ASN A 95 36.50 13.60 -16.68
CA ASN A 95 36.67 13.62 -15.23
C ASN A 95 37.56 14.78 -14.75
N PHE A 96 38.46 15.28 -15.62
CA PHE A 96 39.46 16.29 -15.26
C PHE A 96 39.70 17.38 -16.31
N ASP A 97 40.14 17.05 -17.53
CA ASP A 97 40.61 18.06 -18.51
C ASP A 97 39.52 19.11 -18.82
N ALA A 98 38.29 18.65 -19.06
CA ALA A 98 37.15 19.52 -19.34
C ALA A 98 36.76 20.42 -18.16
N LEU A 99 37.21 20.10 -16.95
CA LEU A 99 37.04 20.89 -15.73
C LEU A 99 38.24 21.82 -15.46
N ASN A 100 39.12 22.00 -16.45
CA ASN A 100 40.35 22.77 -16.35
C ASN A 100 41.33 22.23 -15.29
N ILE A 101 41.36 20.91 -15.13
CA ILE A 101 42.28 20.21 -14.23
C ILE A 101 43.25 19.41 -15.10
N PRO A 102 44.37 19.99 -15.58
CA PRO A 102 45.31 19.32 -16.48
C PRO A 102 46.18 18.26 -15.75
N GLU A 103 46.96 17.51 -16.54
CA GLU A 103 47.93 16.55 -16.01
C GLU A 103 48.97 17.25 -15.11
N GLY A 104 49.29 16.64 -13.96
CA GLY A 104 50.17 17.23 -12.95
C GLY A 104 49.51 18.27 -12.04
N HIS A 105 48.22 18.55 -12.19
CA HIS A 105 47.50 19.42 -11.26
C HIS A 105 47.28 18.70 -9.90
N PRO A 106 47.55 19.33 -8.74
CA PRO A 106 47.41 18.69 -7.43
C PRO A 106 46.02 18.09 -7.17
N ALA A 107 44.98 18.68 -7.75
CA ALA A 107 43.61 18.17 -7.65
C ALA A 107 43.39 16.81 -8.33
N ARG A 108 44.23 16.39 -9.30
CA ARG A 108 44.17 15.01 -9.86
C ARG A 108 44.74 14.00 -8.88
N GLU A 109 45.87 14.34 -8.26
CA GLU A 109 46.55 13.46 -7.31
C GLU A 109 45.76 13.35 -6.00
N SER A 110 45.09 14.42 -5.57
CA SER A 110 44.33 14.44 -4.31
C SER A 110 43.00 13.69 -4.34
N GLN A 111 42.51 13.29 -5.52
CA GLN A 111 41.17 12.71 -5.68
C GLN A 111 41.11 11.18 -5.60
N ASP A 112 42.22 10.49 -5.33
CA ASP A 112 42.31 9.02 -5.18
C ASP A 112 41.44 8.26 -6.20
N THR A 113 41.56 8.65 -7.46
CA THR A 113 40.66 8.17 -8.52
C THR A 113 40.94 6.72 -8.88
N PHE A 114 39.89 5.91 -8.96
CA PHE A 114 39.98 4.49 -9.30
C PHE A 114 40.02 4.31 -10.81
N TYR A 115 41.12 3.75 -11.32
CA TYR A 115 41.28 3.44 -12.74
C TYR A 115 40.98 1.97 -13.03
N THR A 116 40.30 1.73 -14.15
CA THR A 116 40.11 0.42 -14.75
C THR A 116 41.37 -0.01 -15.50
N THR A 117 41.51 -1.31 -15.78
CA THR A 117 42.64 -1.86 -16.55
C THR A 117 42.75 -1.31 -17.97
N ASN A 118 41.65 -0.77 -18.51
CA ASN A 118 41.57 -0.24 -19.87
C ASN A 118 41.81 1.28 -19.94
N GLY A 119 42.21 1.91 -18.82
CA GLY A 119 42.53 3.33 -18.75
C GLY A 119 41.33 4.27 -18.58
N PHE A 120 40.13 3.74 -18.29
CA PHE A 120 38.99 4.57 -17.85
C PHE A 120 39.00 4.78 -16.34
N ALA A 121 38.42 5.88 -15.87
CA ALA A 121 38.30 6.22 -14.45
C ALA A 121 36.87 6.04 -13.95
N LEU A 122 36.68 5.56 -12.72
CA LEU A 122 35.42 5.76 -12.00
C LEU A 122 35.32 7.25 -11.64
N ARG A 123 34.21 7.90 -11.99
CA ARG A 123 34.06 9.35 -11.81
C ARG A 123 34.25 9.73 -10.34
N SER A 124 35.09 10.72 -10.07
CA SER A 124 35.30 11.27 -8.73
C SER A 124 34.23 12.30 -8.35
N GLN A 125 33.59 12.90 -9.36
CA GLN A 125 32.51 13.88 -9.23
C GLN A 125 31.46 13.72 -10.33
N THR A 126 30.27 14.27 -10.08
CA THR A 126 29.17 14.35 -11.05
C THR A 126 29.31 15.53 -12.03
N SER A 127 30.36 16.35 -11.92
CA SER A 127 30.65 17.44 -12.88
C SER A 127 30.90 16.92 -14.30
N THR A 128 31.29 15.64 -14.44
CA THR A 128 31.36 14.91 -15.71
C THR A 128 30.04 14.99 -16.50
N VAL A 129 28.92 14.82 -15.80
CA VAL A 129 27.56 14.91 -16.36
C VAL A 129 27.26 16.32 -16.87
N GLN A 130 27.76 17.36 -16.18
CA GLN A 130 27.53 18.75 -16.57
C GLN A 130 28.19 19.07 -17.92
N ILE A 131 29.45 18.64 -18.12
CA ILE A 131 30.14 18.80 -19.41
C ILE A 131 29.37 18.11 -20.54
N ARG A 132 28.94 16.86 -20.31
CA ARG A 132 28.16 16.11 -21.30
C ARG A 132 26.81 16.76 -21.60
N ALA A 133 26.12 17.24 -20.57
CA ALA A 133 24.86 17.94 -20.74
C ALA A 133 25.04 19.21 -21.58
N MET A 134 26.09 20.01 -21.33
CA MET A 134 26.41 21.18 -22.15
C MET A 134 26.71 20.79 -23.61
N GLU A 135 27.47 19.74 -23.86
CA GLU A 135 27.73 19.22 -25.21
C GLU A 135 26.46 18.75 -25.93
N ARG A 136 25.51 18.11 -25.20
CA ARG A 136 24.24 17.63 -25.75
C ARG A 136 23.25 18.75 -26.05
N HIS A 137 23.14 19.72 -25.15
CA HIS A 137 22.11 20.76 -25.20
C HIS A 137 22.57 22.06 -25.86
N GLY A 138 23.89 22.22 -26.08
CA GLY A 138 24.45 23.34 -26.83
C GLY A 138 24.29 24.68 -26.11
N VAL A 139 25.01 24.85 -24.99
CA VAL A 139 25.17 26.15 -24.32
C VAL A 139 26.58 26.67 -24.54
#